data_AF-A0A0D8X9A8-F1
#
_entry.id   AF-A0A0D8X9A8-F1
#
_cell.length_a   1.000
_cell.length_b   1.000
_cell.length_c   1.000
_cell.angle_alpha   90.00
_cell.angle_beta   90.00
_cell.angle_gamma   90.00
#
_symmetry.space_group_name_H-M   'P 1'
#
loop_
_entity.id
_entity.type
_entity.pdbx_description
1 polymer ?
#
loop_
_entity_poly.entity_id
_entity_poly.type
_entity_poly.pdbx_seq_one_letter_code
_entity_poly.pdbx_strand_id
1 'polypeptide(L)' 'MTYYKTGHFTQLIWKESQRIGIGVAIVHDDGRGNGLCQSTKPLYLIYIVVKYDPAVNALKV' A
#
# COMPACT_ATOMS: atom_id res chain seq x y z
N MET A 1 -2.72 -20.86 1.94
CA MET A 1 -1.32 -20.85 2.43
C MET A 1 -0.76 -19.45 2.25
N THR A 2 -0.37 -18.80 3.35
CA THR A 2 -0.05 -17.37 3.44
C THR A 2 1.45 -17.12 3.26
N TYR A 3 1.94 -17.04 2.03
CA TYR A 3 3.35 -16.72 1.75
C TYR A 3 3.63 -15.22 1.60
N TYR A 4 2.59 -14.37 1.66
CA TYR A 4 2.70 -12.92 1.49
C TYR A 4 2.57 -12.11 2.79
N LYS A 5 2.29 -12.77 3.92
CA LYS A 5 2.01 -12.08 5.19
C LYS A 5 3.19 -11.20 5.65
N THR A 6 4.40 -11.54 5.23
CA THR A 6 5.65 -10.87 5.60
C THR A 6 6.24 -9.99 4.50
N GLY A 7 5.69 -9.99 3.27
CA GLY A 7 6.29 -9.32 2.12
C GLY A 7 6.43 -7.80 2.27
N HIS A 8 5.40 -7.14 2.84
CA HIS A 8 5.46 -5.71 3.13
C HIS A 8 6.52 -5.37 4.19
N PHE A 9 6.69 -6.26 5.19
CA PHE A 9 7.67 -6.05 6.26
C PHE A 9 9.11 -6.24 5.77
N THR A 10 9.40 -7.33 5.05
CA THR A 10 10.74 -7.61 4.53
C THR A 10 11.23 -6.55 3.56
N GLN A 11 10.32 -5.93 2.81
CA GLN A 11 10.61 -4.83 1.91
C GLN A 11 11.06 -3.55 2.66
N LEU A 12 10.55 -3.30 3.86
CA LEU A 12 10.91 -2.12 4.67
C LEU A 12 12.31 -2.24 5.29
N ILE A 13 12.68 -3.44 5.74
CA ILE A 13 13.95 -3.67 6.46
C ILE A 13 15.10 -4.08 5.54
N TRP A 14 14.94 -3.97 4.21
CA TRP A 14 15.93 -4.48 3.27
C TRP A 14 17.16 -3.58 3.16
N LYS A 15 18.33 -4.13 3.47
CA LYS A 15 19.60 -3.39 3.49
C LYS A 15 19.97 -2.75 2.15
N GLU A 16 19.66 -3.41 1.03
CA GLU A 16 20.03 -2.88 -0.29
C GLU A 16 19.09 -1.78 -0.79
N SER A 17 17.89 -1.61 -0.23
CA SER A 17 16.99 -0.52 -0.62
C SER A 17 17.47 0.79 -0.01
N GLN A 18 18.09 1.63 -0.84
CA GLN A 18 18.75 2.86 -0.41
C GLN A 18 17.87 4.11 -0.57
N ARG A 19 16.79 3.99 -1.35
CA ARG A 19 15.87 5.09 -1.65
C ARG A 19 14.43 4.61 -1.53
N ILE A 20 13.58 5.49 -1.03
CA ILE A 20 12.15 5.27 -0.88
C ILE A 20 11.38 6.47 -1.42
N GLY A 21 10.30 6.20 -2.14
CA GLY A 21 9.31 7.19 -2.57
C GLY A 21 7.94 6.82 -2.01
N ILE A 22 7.24 7.79 -1.43
CA ILE A 22 5.92 7.60 -0.83
C ILE A 22 4.92 8.52 -1.53
N GLY A 23 3.87 7.94 -2.09
CA GLY A 23 2.71 8.66 -2.60
C GLY A 23 1.53 8.49 -1.64
N VAL A 24 0.83 9.58 -1.34
CA VAL A 24 -0.36 9.57 -0.48
C VAL A 24 -1.53 10.20 -1.23
N ALA A 25 -2.67 9.54 -1.19
CA ALA A 25 -3.94 10.09 -1.65
C ALA A 25 -5.00 9.92 -0.56
N ILE A 26 -5.82 10.94 -0.35
CA ILE A 26 -6.91 10.91 0.63
C ILE A 26 -8.22 11.09 -0.13
N VAL A 27 -9.15 10.17 0.08
CA VAL A 27 -10.47 10.18 -0.53
C VAL A 27 -11.51 10.35 0.56
N HIS A 28 -12.38 11.35 0.41
CA HIS A 28 -13.56 11.49 1.25
C HIS A 28 -14.72 10.72 0.59
N ASP A 29 -15.34 9.82 1.33
CA ASP A 29 -16.60 9.21 0.99
C ASP A 29 -17.67 9.81 1.91
N ASP A 30 -18.67 10.48 1.34
CA ASP A 30 -19.79 11.05 2.09
C ASP A 30 -20.79 9.98 2.57
N GLY A 31 -20.59 8.71 2.19
CA GLY A 31 -21.47 7.59 2.52
C GLY A 31 -22.84 7.65 1.84
N ARG A 32 -22.93 8.40 0.74
CA ARG A 32 -24.16 8.60 -0.08
C ARG A 32 -24.19 7.76 -1.35
N GLY A 33 -23.36 6.72 -1.41
CA GLY A 33 -23.22 5.90 -2.59
C GLY A 33 -24.35 4.86 -2.75
N ASN A 34 -24.89 4.72 -3.97
CA ASN A 34 -25.99 3.79 -4.31
C ASN A 34 -25.50 2.37 -4.73
N GLY A 35 -24.28 1.96 -4.39
CA GLY A 35 -23.66 0.71 -4.82
C GLY A 35 -23.52 -0.34 -3.72
N LEU A 36 -23.54 -1.64 -4.11
CA LEU A 36 -23.56 -2.81 -3.20
C LEU A 36 -22.36 -2.95 -2.22
N CYS A 37 -21.33 -2.11 -2.35
CA CYS A 37 -20.09 -2.17 -1.56
C CYS A 37 -19.64 -0.79 -1.03
N GLN A 38 -20.55 0.18 -0.93
CA GLN A 38 -20.23 1.52 -0.40
C GLN A 38 -20.49 1.62 1.11
N SER A 39 -19.62 2.35 1.81
CA SER A 39 -19.75 2.60 3.24
C SER A 39 -21.01 3.42 3.49
N THR A 40 -21.87 2.99 4.41
CA THR A 40 -23.11 3.72 4.79
C THR A 40 -22.86 4.93 5.70
N LYS A 41 -21.60 5.18 6.05
CA LYS A 41 -21.16 6.29 6.90
C LYS A 41 -20.06 7.09 6.21
N PRO A 42 -19.98 8.40 6.46
CA PRO A 42 -18.92 9.22 5.91
C PRO A 42 -17.56 8.76 6.47
N LEU A 43 -16.58 8.57 5.60
CA LEU A 43 -15.24 8.08 5.94
C LEU A 43 -14.18 8.72 5.05
N TYR A 44 -12.97 8.83 5.58
CA TYR A 44 -11.77 9.15 4.80
C TYR A 44 -10.96 7.88 4.54
N LEU A 45 -10.71 7.56 3.27
CA LEU A 45 -9.75 6.52 2.88
C LEU A 45 -8.41 7.17 2.57
N ILE A 46 -7.35 6.70 3.23
CA ILE A 46 -5.98 7.13 2.98
C ILE A 46 -5.26 6.02 2.22
N TYR A 47 -4.93 6.27 0.96
CA TYR A 47 -4.12 5.40 0.12
C TYR A 47 -2.65 5.79 0.26
N ILE A 48 -1.82 4.85 0.70
CA ILE A 48 -0.37 5.02 0.78
C ILE A 48 0.26 4.02 -0.19
N VAL A 49 1.03 4.53 -1.14
CA VAL A 49 1.83 3.74 -2.08
C VAL A 49 3.30 3.99 -1.81
N VAL A 50 4.06 2.92 -1.64
CA VAL A 50 5.49 3.00 -1.32
C VAL A 50 6.29 2.28 -2.40
N LYS A 51 7.29 2.98 -2.95
CA LYS A 51 8.27 2.45 -3.90
C LYS A 51 9.65 2.43 -3.25
N TYR A 52 10.39 1.35 -3.45
CA TYR A 52 11.74 1.17 -2.97
C TYR A 52 12.70 1.00 -4.15
N ASP A 53 13.91 1.55 -4.04
CA ASP A 53 14.96 1.48 -5.07
C ASP A 53 16.34 1.25 -4.41
N PRO A 54 17.11 0.24 -4.84
CA PRO A 54 16.74 -0.86 -5.74
C PRO A 54 15.61 -1.75 -5.19
N ALA A 55 14.86 -2.37 -6.10
CA ALA A 55 13.71 -3.22 -5.79
C ALA A 55 14.12 -4.61 -5.29
N VAL A 56 13.51 -5.06 -4.19
CA VAL A 56 13.89 -6.29 -3.46
C VAL A 56 13.55 -7.58 -4.21
N ASN A 57 12.55 -7.54 -5.11
CA ASN A 57 12.11 -8.71 -5.86
C ASN A 57 12.79 -8.86 -7.23
N ALA A 58 13.79 -8.04 -7.55
CA ALA A 58 14.70 -8.35 -8.63
C ALA A 58 15.64 -9.46 -8.12
N LEU A 59 15.20 -10.70 -8.26
CA LEU A 59 16.05 -11.88 -8.18
C LEU A 59 17.35 -11.56 -8.95
N LYS A 60 18.45 -11.32 -8.23
CA LYS A 60 19.79 -11.58 -8.75
C LYS A 60 19.91 -13.10 -8.80
N VAL A 61 19.27 -13.71 -9.81
CA VAL A 61 19.69 -15.02 -10.32
C VAL A 61 20.88 -14.77 -11.23
#